data_AF-A0A2H3DMA6-F1
#
_entry.id   AF-A0A2H3DMA6-F1
#
_cell.length_a   1.000
_cell.length_b   1.000
_cell.length_c   1.000
_cell.angle_alpha   90.00
_cell.angle_beta   90.00
_cell.angle_gamma   90.00
#
_symmetry.space_group_name_H-M   'P 1'
#
loop_
_entity.id
_entity.type
_entity.pdbx_description
1 polymer ?
#
loop_
_entity_poly.entity_id
_entity_poly.type
_entity_poly.pdbx_seq_one_letter_code
_entity_poly.pdbx_strand_id
1 'polypeptide(L)' 'IGFVDSNDLDTFGFLNPDVIIWVVHLEPVFARGCTFNFLPLSITQHPDEQNKDWKCFYINICIDRDMLMCFCALGVGHK' A
#
# COMPACT_ATOMS: atom_id res chain seq x y z
N ILE A 1 -27.30 -4.36 -7.27
CA ILE A 1 -26.42 -3.20 -6.99
C ILE A 1 -27.30 -1.97 -7.11
N GLY A 2 -27.43 -1.19 -6.03
CA GLY A 2 -28.32 -0.02 -5.95
C GLY A 2 -27.57 1.18 -5.38
N PHE A 3 -28.01 2.38 -5.72
CA PHE A 3 -27.45 3.63 -5.21
C PHE A 3 -28.16 4.02 -3.91
N VAL A 4 -27.39 4.47 -2.91
CA VAL A 4 -27.92 5.01 -1.66
C VAL A 4 -28.38 6.45 -1.90
N ASP A 5 -29.49 6.84 -1.27
CA ASP A 5 -30.08 8.17 -1.40
C ASP A 5 -29.13 9.26 -0.87
N SER A 6 -28.98 10.38 -1.58
CA SER A 6 -28.02 11.42 -1.19
C SER A 6 -28.36 12.13 0.13
N ASN A 7 -29.58 11.96 0.65
CA ASN A 7 -30.00 12.51 1.94
C ASN A 7 -29.82 11.55 3.12
N ASP A 8 -29.40 10.31 2.88
CA ASP A 8 -29.05 9.40 3.97
C ASP A 8 -27.71 9.85 4.60
N LEU A 9 -27.70 9.99 5.93
CA LEU A 9 -26.53 10.46 6.69
C LEU A 9 -25.36 9.46 6.58
N ASP A 10 -25.65 8.21 6.23
CA ASP A 10 -24.65 7.15 6.05
C ASP A 10 -24.18 6.99 4.59
N THR A 11 -24.66 7.83 3.66
CA THR A 11 -24.33 7.74 2.22
C THR A 11 -22.86 8.00 1.92
N PHE A 12 -22.19 8.75 2.79
CA PHE A 12 -20.75 9.01 2.75
C PHE A 12 -20.10 8.65 4.08
N GLY A 13 -20.38 7.45 4.60
CA GLY A 13 -19.62 6.89 5.71
C GLY A 13 -18.17 6.65 5.29
N PHE A 14 -17.28 7.62 5.53
CA PHE A 14 -15.84 7.39 5.41
C PHE A 14 -15.48 6.25 6.36
N LEU A 15 -14.84 5.19 5.82
CA LEU A 15 -14.27 4.15 6.67
C LEU A 15 -13.31 4.81 7.66
N ASN A 16 -13.36 4.42 8.93
CA ASN A 16 -12.37 4.89 9.90
C ASN A 16 -10.97 4.60 9.33
N PRO A 17 -10.07 5.60 9.20
CA PRO A 17 -8.73 5.41 8.68
C PRO A 17 -7.96 4.27 9.35
N ASP A 18 -8.25 3.99 10.62
CA ASP A 18 -7.65 2.91 11.42
C ASP A 18 -8.05 1.51 10.94
N VAL A 19 -9.15 1.36 10.20
CA VAL A 19 -9.63 0.07 9.68
C VAL A 19 -9.32 -0.14 8.19
N ILE A 20 -8.69 0.85 7.55
CA ILE A 20 -8.24 0.72 6.17
C ILE A 20 -6.92 -0.07 6.17
N ILE A 21 -6.76 -1.04 5.26
CA ILE A 21 -5.46 -1.65 4.98
C ILE A 21 -4.77 -0.76 3.95
N TRP A 22 -3.64 -0.17 4.34
CA TRP A 22 -2.90 0.76 3.51
C TRP A 22 -1.94 -0.05 2.65
N VAL A 23 -2.07 0.04 1.33
CA VAL A 23 -1.04 -0.49 0.43
C VAL A 23 0.19 0.42 0.60
N VAL A 24 1.36 -0.18 0.79
CA VAL A 24 2.65 0.55 0.85
C VAL A 24 3.52 0.11 -0.31
N HIS A 25 4.26 1.05 -0.89
CA HIS A 25 5.20 0.71 -1.96
C HIS A 25 6.53 0.32 -1.32
N LEU A 26 6.92 -0.94 -1.48
CA LEU A 26 8.22 -1.44 -1.07
C LEU A 26 9.22 -1.24 -2.21
N GLU A 27 10.22 -0.40 -1.98
CA GLU A 27 11.29 -0.16 -2.94
C GLU A 27 12.59 -0.86 -2.50
N PRO A 28 13.20 -1.72 -3.33
CA PRO A 28 14.45 -2.38 -2.97
C PRO A 28 15.58 -1.43 -2.62
N VAL A 29 16.31 -1.73 -1.55
CA VAL A 29 17.57 -1.04 -1.24
C VAL A 29 18.69 -1.64 -2.10
N PHE A 30 18.84 -1.16 -3.34
CA PHE A 30 19.81 -1.68 -4.31
C PHE A 30 21.23 -1.80 -3.78
N ALA A 31 21.69 -0.82 -2.99
CA ALA A 31 23.03 -0.80 -2.39
C ALA A 31 23.31 -1.98 -1.45
N ARG A 32 22.27 -2.65 -0.92
CA ARG A 32 22.40 -3.78 0.01
C ARG A 32 22.38 -5.14 -0.70
N GLY A 33 22.00 -5.15 -1.98
CA GLY A 33 21.97 -6.32 -2.85
C GLY A 33 20.92 -7.37 -2.47
N CYS A 34 20.98 -8.51 -3.14
CA CYS A 34 20.06 -9.63 -2.97
C CYS A 34 20.67 -10.77 -2.12
N THR A 35 19.82 -11.66 -1.62
CA THR A 35 20.18 -12.86 -0.83
C THR A 35 19.27 -14.03 -1.20
N PHE A 36 19.76 -15.25 -0.97
CA PHE A 36 18.98 -16.49 -1.13
C PHE A 36 18.58 -17.09 0.23
N ASN A 37 18.96 -16.45 1.35
CA ASN A 37 18.83 -17.03 2.68
C ASN A 37 17.48 -16.78 3.35
N PHE A 38 16.73 -15.77 2.91
CA PHE A 38 15.53 -15.30 3.63
C PHE A 38 14.27 -16.03 3.19
N LEU A 39 14.17 -16.40 1.93
CA LEU A 39 13.00 -17.08 1.38
C LEU A 39 13.40 -18.45 0.82
N PRO A 40 12.57 -19.49 1.06
CA PRO A 40 12.72 -20.78 0.39
C PRO A 40 12.43 -20.62 -1.11
N LEU A 41 12.74 -21.67 -1.89
CA LEU A 41 12.45 -21.72 -3.32
C LEU A 41 10.98 -21.36 -3.58
N SER A 42 10.75 -20.28 -4.33
CA SER A 42 9.41 -19.83 -4.66
C SER A 42 9.00 -20.27 -6.07
N ILE A 43 7.80 -20.85 -6.20
CA ILE A 43 7.21 -21.20 -7.49
C ILE A 43 6.74 -19.98 -8.29
N THR A 44 6.61 -18.82 -7.64
CA THR A 44 6.17 -17.56 -8.26
C THR A 44 7.34 -16.67 -8.69
N GLN A 45 8.58 -17.08 -8.44
CA GLN A 45 9.74 -16.29 -8.79
C GLN A 45 10.07 -16.38 -10.28
N HIS A 46 10.52 -15.26 -10.86
CA HIS A 46 10.92 -15.23 -12.25
C HIS A 46 12.18 -16.09 -12.45
N PRO A 47 12.26 -16.94 -13.50
CA PRO A 47 13.39 -17.87 -13.68
C PRO A 47 14.75 -17.16 -13.78
N ASP A 48 14.79 -15.93 -14.28
CA ASP A 48 16.04 -15.15 -14.39
C ASP A 48 16.53 -14.56 -13.06
N GLU A 49 15.69 -14.52 -12.02
CA GLU A 49 16.04 -13.95 -10.71
C GLU A 49 16.83 -14.92 -9.82
N GLN A 50 17.13 -16.13 -10.31
CA GLN A 50 18.03 -17.11 -9.68
C GLN A 50 17.70 -17.41 -8.22
N ASN A 51 16.41 -17.37 -7.86
CA ASN A 51 15.94 -17.57 -6.50
C ASN A 51 16.55 -16.62 -5.45
N LYS A 52 16.90 -15.39 -5.85
CA LYS A 52 17.41 -14.35 -4.96
C LYS A 52 16.35 -13.29 -4.73
N ASP A 53 16.25 -12.80 -3.50
CA ASP A 53 15.36 -11.70 -3.12
C ASP A 53 16.15 -10.55 -2.49
N TRP A 54 15.59 -9.34 -2.49
CA TRP A 54 16.24 -8.16 -1.94
C TRP A 54 16.36 -8.26 -0.41
N LYS A 55 17.52 -7.87 0.13
CA LYS A 55 17.75 -7.98 1.58
C LYS A 55 16.93 -6.98 2.40
N CYS A 56 16.66 -5.81 1.82
CA CYS A 56 16.01 -4.70 2.50
C CYS A 56 15.18 -3.90 1.51
N PHE A 57 14.11 -3.27 2.02
CA PHE A 57 13.24 -2.38 1.28
C PHE A 57 13.07 -1.06 2.04
N TYR A 58 12.94 0.04 1.31
CA TYR A 58 12.38 1.27 1.83
C TYR A 58 10.86 1.18 1.85
N ILE A 59 10.24 1.74 2.89
CA ILE A 59 8.78 1.83 3.01
C ILE A 59 8.38 3.23 2.55
N ASN A 60 7.72 3.30 1.41
CA ASN A 60 7.10 4.53 0.94
C ASN A 60 5.63 4.55 1.37
N ILE A 61 5.27 5.55 2.19
CA ILE A 61 3.95 5.70 2.83
C ILE A 61 2.88 6.15 1.82
N CYS A 62 3.29 6.76 0.70
CA CYS A 62 2.36 7.48 -0.18
C CYS A 62 2.29 6.83 -1.56
N ILE A 63 1.25 6.04 -1.78
CA ILE A 63 0.92 5.45 -3.09
C ILE A 63 0.10 6.41 -3.94
N ASP A 64 -0.65 7.30 -3.30
CA ASP A 64 -1.50 8.27 -3.97
C ASP A 64 -1.49 9.63 -3.25
N ARG A 65 -1.65 10.71 -4.04
CA ARG A 65 -1.67 12.08 -3.50
C ARG A 65 -2.86 12.30 -2.59
N ASP A 66 -4.03 11.77 -2.89
CA ASP A 66 -5.20 11.90 -2.02
C ASP A 66 -4.97 11.12 -0.72
N MET A 67 -4.31 9.97 -0.78
CA MET A 67 -3.97 9.19 0.42
C MET A 67 -2.97 9.93 1.33
N LEU A 68 -1.97 10.61 0.75
CA LEU A 68 -1.08 11.51 1.50
C LEU A 68 -1.85 12.70 2.11
N MET A 69 -2.76 13.31 1.35
CA MET A 69 -3.56 14.44 1.83
C MET A 69 -4.52 14.02 2.95
N CYS A 70 -5.09 12.82 2.88
CA CYS A 70 -5.86 12.19 3.97
C CYS A 70 -4.98 11.95 5.20
N PHE A 71 -3.77 11.38 5.03
CA PHE A 71 -2.85 11.12 6.14
C PHE A 71 -2.38 12.41 6.83
N CYS A 72 -2.10 13.46 6.06
CA CYS A 72 -1.69 14.76 6.59
C CYS A 72 -2.86 15.59 7.14
N ALA A 73 -4.10 15.09 7.08
CA ALA A 73 -5.32 15.85 7.37
C ALA A 73 -5.41 17.20 6.61
N LEU A 74 -4.76 17.27 5.44
CA LEU A 74 -4.77 18.41 4.53
C LEU A 74 -5.75 18.22 3.37
N GLY A 75 -6.32 17.02 3.24
CA GLY A 75 -7.40 16.73 2.29
C GLY A 75 -8.65 17.53 2.63
N VAL A 76 -9.33 18.02 1.60
CA VAL A 76 -10.62 18.70 1.76
C VAL A 76 -11.65 17.65 2.21
N GLY A 77 -11.92 17.62 3.52
CA GLY A 77 -13.08 16.93 4.06
C GLY A 77 -14.34 17.77 3.85
N HIS A 78 -15.45 17.13 3.45
CA HIS A 78 -16.75 17.79 3.51
C HIS A 78 -17.08 18.12 4.98
N LYS A 79 -17.62 19.32 5.20
CA LYS A 79 -18.13 19.78 6.51
C LYS A 79 -19.45 19.13 6.86
#